data_AF-A0A920VJH3-F1
#
_entry.id   AF-A0A920VJH3-F1
#
_cell.length_a   1.000
_cell.length_b   1.000
_cell.length_c   1.000
_cell.angle_alpha   90.00
_cell.angle_beta   90.00
_cell.angle_gamma   90.00
#
_symmetry.space_group_name_H-M   'P 1'
#
loop_
_entity.id
_entity.type
_entity.pdbx_description
1 polymer ?
#
loop_
_entity_poly.entity_id
_entity_poly.type
_entity_poly.pdbx_seq_one_letter_code
_entity_poly.pdbx_strand_id
1 'polypeptide(L)' 'MMKDMIPGFELIQPASVEGALNLLEEYGETGWALAGGMDSLGWFKNRGKRPGKQ' A
#
# COMPACT_ATOMS: atom_id res chain seq x y z
N MET A 1 -19.76 -10.73 5.81
CA MET A 1 -19.93 -9.64 4.82
C MET A 1 -18.57 -8.97 4.61
N MET A 2 -17.92 -9.17 3.46
CA MET A 2 -16.75 -8.36 3.10
C MET A 2 -17.24 -6.91 3.00
N LYS A 3 -16.65 -5.99 3.76
CA LYS A 3 -16.92 -4.57 3.58
C LYS A 3 -16.31 -4.20 2.24
N ASP A 4 -17.12 -3.78 1.27
CA ASP A 4 -16.64 -3.31 -0.03
C ASP A 4 -16.04 -1.90 0.09
N MET A 5 -15.06 -1.76 0.99
CA MET A 5 -14.47 -0.49 1.37
C MET A 5 -13.01 -0.73 1.72
N ILE A 6 -12.14 -0.03 1.00
CA ILE A 6 -10.71 0.05 1.31
C ILE A 6 -10.50 1.22 2.29
N PRO A 7 -9.80 1.03 3.43
CA PRO A 7 -9.41 2.14 4.29
C PRO A 7 -8.57 3.16 3.51
N GLY A 8 -8.68 4.44 3.85
CA GLY A 8 -7.85 5.47 3.23
C GLY A 8 -6.35 5.24 3.50
N PHE A 9 -5.54 5.50 2.48
CA PHE A 9 -4.08 5.52 2.52
C PHE A 9 -3.57 6.52 1.50
N GLU A 10 -2.32 6.95 1.63
CA GLU A 10 -1.68 7.82 0.63
C GLU A 10 -1.06 6.99 -0.50
N LEU A 11 -1.32 7.39 -1.75
CA LEU A 11 -0.72 6.76 -2.93
C LEU A 11 0.36 7.68 -3.49
N ILE A 12 1.62 7.31 -3.26
CA ILE A 12 2.78 8.02 -3.79
C ILE A 12 3.23 7.32 -5.08
N GLN A 13 3.39 8.08 -6.16
CA GLN A 13 3.79 7.57 -7.48
C GLN A 13 5.16 8.16 -7.86
N PRO A 14 6.27 7.51 -7.45
CA PRO A 14 7.62 7.97 -7.79
C PRO A 14 7.88 7.82 -9.29
N ALA A 15 8.68 8.74 -9.85
CA ALA A 15 9.05 8.74 -11.27
C ALA A 15 10.24 7.82 -11.59
N SER A 16 10.86 7.19 -10.59
CA SER A 16 11.98 6.26 -10.76
C SER A 16 11.91 5.11 -9.77
N VAL A 17 12.65 4.03 -10.08
CA VAL A 17 12.76 2.86 -9.20
C VAL A 17 13.49 3.23 -7.92
N GLU A 18 14.55 4.03 -8.01
CA GLU A 18 15.32 4.50 -6.85
C GLU A 18 14.44 5.32 -5.90
N GLY A 19 13.56 6.17 -6.44
CA GLY A 19 12.60 6.92 -5.65
C GLY A 19 11.61 6.02 -4.92
N ALA A 20 11.16 4.93 -5.57
CA ALA A 20 10.29 3.94 -4.93
C ALA A 20 10.99 3.22 -3.77
N LEU A 21 12.26 2.84 -3.95
CA LEU A 21 13.05 2.19 -2.91
C LEU A 21 13.27 3.11 -1.71
N ASN A 22 13.63 4.38 -1.95
CA ASN A 22 13.81 5.37 -0.89
C ASN A 22 12.53 5.57 -0.06
N LEU A 23 11.36 5.64 -0.72
CA LEU A 23 10.08 5.76 -0.02
C LEU A 23 9.78 4.52 0.83
N LEU A 24 10.06 3.32 0.32
CA LEU A 24 9.84 2.08 1.08
C LEU A 24 10.76 2.01 2.32
N GLU A 25 11.99 2.50 2.22
CA GLU A 25 12.88 2.63 3.38
C GLU A 25 12.36 3.68 4.38
N GLU A 26 11.89 4.84 3.90
CA GLU A 26 11.37 5.93 4.74
C GLU A 26 10.12 5.51 5.54
N TYR A 27 9.14 4.86 4.88
CA TYR A 27 7.89 4.45 5.52
C TYR A 27 7.99 3.11 6.27
N GLY A 28 9.06 2.34 6.03
CA GLY A 28 9.34 1.08 6.70
C GLY A 28 8.13 0.14 6.74
N GLU A 29 7.77 -0.34 7.95
CA GLU A 29 6.66 -1.28 8.16
C GLU A 29 5.28 -0.72 7.80
N THR A 30 5.14 0.60 7.73
CA THR A 30 3.88 1.25 7.33
C THR A 30 3.77 1.45 5.81
N GLY A 31 4.89 1.31 5.10
CA GLY A 31 4.97 1.38 3.65
C GLY A 31 4.47 0.11 2.95
N TRP A 32 4.00 0.24 1.71
CA TRP A 32 3.57 -0.90 0.91
C TRP A 32 3.88 -0.70 -0.56
N ALA A 33 4.68 -1.58 -1.14
CA ALA A 33 4.96 -1.58 -2.57
C ALA A 33 3.73 -2.06 -3.36
N LEU A 34 3.28 -1.25 -4.32
CA LEU A 34 2.11 -1.56 -5.15
C LEU A 34 2.50 -1.60 -6.63
N ALA A 35 2.33 -2.76 -7.27
CA ALA A 35 2.46 -2.94 -8.72
C ALA A 35 1.07 -2.94 -9.39
N GLY A 36 0.74 -3.97 -10.19
CA GLY A 36 -0.58 -4.11 -10.82
C GLY A 36 -1.77 -4.29 -9.86
N GLY A 37 -1.51 -4.49 -8.57
CA GLY A 37 -2.50 -4.33 -7.50
C GLY A 37 -3.50 -5.48 -7.26
N MET A 38 -3.51 -6.54 -8.07
CA MET A 38 -4.48 -7.65 -7.94
C MET A 38 -4.53 -8.22 -6.51
N ASP A 39 -3.40 -8.64 -5.96
CA ASP A 39 -3.34 -9.21 -4.61
C ASP A 39 -3.49 -8.13 -3.53
N SER A 40 -2.77 -7.02 -3.67
CA SER A 40 -2.73 -5.96 -2.67
C SER A 40 -4.11 -5.36 -2.43
N LEU A 41 -4.85 -5.02 -3.48
CA LEU A 41 -6.19 -4.43 -3.36
C LEU A 41 -7.20 -5.44 -2.79
N GLY A 42 -7.05 -6.73 -3.13
CA GLY A 42 -7.81 -7.82 -2.49
C GLY A 42 -7.56 -7.89 -0.99
N TRP A 43 -6.30 -7.80 -0.56
CA TRP A 43 -5.93 -7.79 0.86
C TRP A 43 -6.41 -6.55 1.60
N PHE A 44 -6.36 -5.37 0.98
CA PHE A 44 -6.82 -4.12 1.60
C PHE A 44 -8.33 -4.13 1.82
N LYS A 45 -9.10 -4.59 0.83
CA LYS A 45 -10.55 -4.76 0.89
C LYS A 45 -10.96 -5.72 2.01
N ASN A 46 -10.23 -6.84 2.12
CA ASN A 46 -10.48 -7.86 3.15
C ASN A 46 -9.79 -7.57 4.48
N ARG A 47 -9.07 -6.44 4.59
CA ARG A 47 -8.31 -6.00 5.77
C ARG A 47 -7.26 -7.01 6.26
N GLY A 48 -6.76 -7.87 5.36
CA GLY A 48 -5.62 -8.76 5.63
C GLY A 48 -4.30 -8.00 5.70
N LYS A 49 -4.23 -6.82 5.05
CA LYS A 49 -3.12 -5.86 5.12
C LYS A 49 -3.67 -4.43 5.25
N ARG A 50 -2.94 -3.56 5.95
CA ARG A 50 -3.33 -2.16 6.24
C ARG A 50 -2.11 -1.24 6.11
N PRO A 51 -1.85 -0.67 4.91
CA PRO A 51 -0.82 0.33 4.72
C PRO A 51 -1.10 1.59 5.56
N GLY A 52 -0.05 2.26 6.03
CA GLY A 52 -0.16 3.56 6.71
C GLY A 52 -0.80 3.53 8.10
N LYS A 53 -1.03 2.35 8.68
CA LYS A 53 -1.58 2.23 10.04
C LYS A 53 -0.46 1.99 11.06
N GLN A 54 -0.29 2.91 12.01
CA GLN A 54 0.44 2.66 13.26
C GLN A 54 -0.31 1.68 14.16
#